data_AF-A0A9E2H7V2-F1
#
_entry.id   AF-A0A9E2H7V2-F1
#
_cell.length_a   1.000
_cell.length_b   1.000
_cell.length_c   1.000
_cell.angle_alpha   90.00
_cell.angle_beta   90.00
_cell.angle_gamma   90.00
#
_symmetry.space_group_name_H-M   'P 1'
#
loop_
_entity.id
_entity.type
_entity.pdbx_description
1 polymer ?
#
loop_
_entity_poly.entity_id
_entity_poly.type
_entity_poly.pdbx_seq_one_letter_code
_entity_poly.pdbx_strand_id
1 'polypeptide(L)'
;MSKVFFPLRSNVEYFQNPDLRNSILDRLKHSILLYDEIVIEDGTYVAEITESGSYCPYFPPGTLPEHERLIVHERDIEPGRMQVGIQVKGQNEIATIMDGNTIARYKIDFHEFMKQVDLESCDFIRLVSVDKDRFPKQAQKAIKDSSRRDKYALTKIHQSTYLRNVYIENLNHDIVLSMLLNAAVVLDRKHSDVLRMKCANDKDLQAHQNPEEIALRQLLSIVVPDLRNHSIMDVLDLRKKQQWCDFRGFISDIVAEIAKEPQLLLAPSRVHNLISQRISKALFDKLKNKVRTGTQLLVDVGFGVTSLIPGFGAIPAVVSTLKSGEEYISDKSGWLAFLLKIDAGSE
;
A
#
# COMPACT_ATOMS: atom_id res chain seq x y z
N MET A 1 -11.36 -12.21 0.96
CA MET A 1 -9.93 -12.42 0.66
C MET A 1 -9.37 -11.08 0.27
N SER A 2 -8.51 -10.55 1.13
CA SER A 2 -7.96 -9.20 1.01
C SER A 2 -6.91 -9.17 -0.10
N LYS A 3 -6.98 -8.19 -1.00
CA LYS A 3 -6.00 -8.03 -2.08
C LYS A 3 -5.47 -6.60 -2.15
N VAL A 4 -4.19 -6.48 -2.43
CA VAL A 4 -3.53 -5.18 -2.65
C VAL A 4 -2.75 -5.19 -3.95
N PHE A 5 -2.76 -4.07 -4.66
CA PHE A 5 -2.15 -3.87 -5.97
C PHE A 5 -1.10 -2.76 -5.90
N PHE A 6 0.11 -3.06 -6.35
CA PHE A 6 1.23 -2.14 -6.49
C PHE A 6 1.42 -1.77 -7.98
N PRO A 7 0.78 -0.69 -8.45
CA PRO A 7 0.98 -0.20 -9.81
C PRO A 7 2.35 0.44 -9.99
N LEU A 8 2.86 0.44 -11.22
CA LEU A 8 4.04 1.23 -11.58
C LEU A 8 3.67 2.72 -11.67
N ARG A 9 2.62 3.04 -12.43
CA ARG A 9 2.27 4.42 -12.85
C ARG A 9 1.94 5.36 -11.69
N SER A 10 1.24 4.88 -10.66
CA SER A 10 0.85 5.70 -9.51
C SER A 10 1.81 5.65 -8.32
N ASN A 11 3.02 5.11 -8.53
CA ASN A 11 4.09 5.05 -7.52
C ASN A 11 5.38 5.75 -7.98
N VAL A 12 5.30 6.64 -8.98
CA VAL A 12 6.46 7.32 -9.60
C VAL A 12 7.33 8.07 -8.60
N GLU A 13 6.72 8.65 -7.57
CA GLU A 13 7.43 9.44 -6.58
C GLU A 13 8.40 8.58 -5.76
N TYR A 14 8.05 7.32 -5.52
CA TYR A 14 8.89 6.42 -4.73
C TYR A 14 10.24 6.12 -5.37
N PHE A 15 10.35 6.26 -6.69
CA PHE A 15 11.56 5.90 -7.42
C PHE A 15 12.44 7.12 -7.76
N GLN A 16 12.09 8.31 -7.27
CA GLN A 16 12.86 9.54 -7.49
C GLN A 16 14.14 9.63 -6.64
N ASN A 17 14.17 8.98 -5.47
CA ASN A 17 15.31 8.94 -4.55
C ASN A 17 15.39 7.55 -3.88
N PRO A 18 16.60 6.96 -3.69
CA PRO A 18 16.84 5.85 -2.76
C PRO A 18 15.98 5.81 -1.47
N ASP A 19 15.84 6.91 -0.73
CA ASP A 19 15.09 6.91 0.54
C ASP A 19 13.60 6.61 0.34
N LEU A 20 13.03 7.15 -0.75
CA LEU A 20 11.64 6.91 -1.11
C LEU A 20 11.46 5.48 -1.64
N ARG A 21 12.48 4.89 -2.28
CA ARG A 21 12.46 3.48 -2.69
C ARG A 21 12.37 2.55 -1.49
N ASN A 22 13.07 2.87 -0.41
CA ASN A 22 12.93 2.13 0.85
C ASN A 22 11.51 2.26 1.42
N SER A 23 10.87 3.43 1.29
CA SER A 23 9.50 3.63 1.78
C SER A 23 8.46 2.76 1.06
N ILE A 24 8.57 2.55 -0.26
CA ILE A 24 7.66 1.62 -0.96
C ILE A 24 7.98 0.16 -0.62
N LEU A 25 9.25 -0.16 -0.38
CA LEU A 25 9.66 -1.49 0.08
C LEU A 25 9.06 -1.79 1.46
N ASP A 26 9.08 -0.85 2.39
CA ASP A 26 8.46 -1.01 3.70
C ASP A 26 6.95 -1.23 3.58
N ARG A 27 6.27 -0.46 2.71
CA ARG A 27 4.85 -0.71 2.40
C ARG A 27 4.60 -2.10 1.83
N LEU A 28 5.50 -2.60 0.98
CA LEU A 28 5.43 -3.97 0.48
C LEU A 28 5.60 -4.99 1.61
N LYS A 29 6.56 -4.80 2.53
CA LYS A 29 6.74 -5.65 3.71
C LYS A 29 5.48 -5.68 4.58
N HIS A 30 4.90 -4.52 4.90
CA HIS A 30 3.63 -4.46 5.64
C HIS A 30 2.52 -5.18 4.87
N SER A 31 2.46 -5.01 3.56
CA SER A 31 1.46 -5.68 2.72
C SER A 31 1.60 -7.19 2.69
N ILE A 32 2.83 -7.71 2.69
CA ILE A 32 3.13 -9.15 2.78
C ILE A 32 2.56 -9.73 4.07
N LEU A 33 2.52 -8.97 5.14
CA LEU A 33 1.94 -9.45 6.37
C LEU A 33 0.42 -9.37 6.39
N LEU A 34 -0.17 -8.33 5.79
CA LEU A 34 -1.58 -8.00 6.02
C LEU A 34 -2.52 -8.62 5.00
N TYR A 35 -2.11 -8.68 3.73
CA TYR A 35 -3.00 -9.09 2.64
C TYR A 35 -2.90 -10.58 2.33
N ASP A 36 -4.01 -11.16 1.87
CA ASP A 36 -4.04 -12.55 1.43
C ASP A 36 -3.39 -12.72 0.06
N GLU A 37 -3.53 -11.73 -0.83
CA GLU A 37 -2.87 -11.67 -2.13
C GLU A 37 -2.24 -10.29 -2.37
N ILE A 38 -1.02 -10.29 -2.90
CA ILE A 38 -0.34 -9.08 -3.37
C ILE A 38 -0.19 -9.18 -4.87
N VAL A 39 -0.65 -8.16 -5.57
CA VAL A 39 -0.53 -8.03 -7.01
C VAL A 39 0.50 -6.95 -7.31
N ILE A 40 1.55 -7.26 -8.06
CA ILE A 40 2.58 -6.31 -8.45
C ILE A 40 2.54 -6.15 -9.96
N GLU A 41 2.47 -4.92 -10.45
CA GLU A 41 2.62 -4.65 -11.88
C GLU A 41 4.08 -4.89 -12.29
N ASP A 42 4.30 -5.85 -13.18
CA ASP A 42 5.62 -6.19 -13.72
C ASP A 42 5.82 -5.51 -15.08
N GLY A 43 7.04 -5.03 -15.32
CA GLY A 43 7.46 -4.24 -16.48
C GLY A 43 8.18 -2.97 -16.05
N THR A 44 8.52 -2.15 -17.03
CA THR A 44 9.20 -0.88 -16.81
C THR A 44 8.30 0.26 -17.31
N TYR A 45 7.97 1.20 -16.44
CA TYR A 45 7.29 2.43 -16.81
C TYR A 45 8.29 3.58 -16.86
N VAL A 46 8.30 4.32 -17.97
CA VAL A 46 9.10 5.54 -18.12
C VAL A 46 8.15 6.70 -18.38
N ALA A 47 8.42 7.85 -17.79
CA ALA A 47 7.73 9.09 -18.11
C ALA A 47 8.73 10.23 -18.25
N GLU A 48 8.76 10.83 -19.43
CA GLU A 48 9.54 12.02 -19.73
C GLU A 48 8.56 13.15 -20.05
N ILE A 49 8.65 14.24 -19.30
CA ILE A 49 7.67 15.32 -19.34
C ILE A 49 8.42 16.61 -19.58
N THR A 50 8.07 17.32 -20.64
CA THR A 50 8.63 18.61 -21.03
C THR A 50 7.60 19.73 -20.81
N GLU A 51 7.98 20.96 -21.09
CA GLU A 51 7.04 22.09 -21.12
C GLU A 51 6.01 21.98 -22.26
N SER A 52 6.36 21.25 -23.32
CA SER A 52 5.60 21.15 -24.57
C SER A 52 4.86 19.82 -24.75
N GLY A 53 5.13 18.81 -23.93
CA GLY A 53 4.50 17.51 -24.02
C GLY A 53 4.92 16.51 -22.95
N SER A 54 4.48 15.26 -23.13
CA SER A 54 4.88 14.13 -22.29
C SER A 54 4.93 12.85 -23.12
N TYR A 55 5.92 12.01 -22.85
CA TYR A 55 6.08 10.69 -23.43
C TYR A 55 6.20 9.65 -22.30
N CYS A 56 5.24 8.73 -22.26
CA CYS A 56 5.09 7.81 -21.13
C CYS A 56 4.99 6.34 -21.60
N PRO A 57 6.06 5.75 -22.15
CA PRO A 57 6.03 4.37 -22.59
C PRO A 57 5.98 3.41 -21.40
N TYR A 58 5.32 2.27 -21.61
CA TYR A 58 5.37 1.11 -20.75
C TYR A 58 5.98 -0.03 -21.54
N PHE A 59 6.97 -0.68 -20.96
CA PHE A 59 7.67 -1.82 -21.53
C PHE A 59 7.28 -3.07 -20.74
N PRO A 60 6.54 -4.01 -21.35
CA PRO A 60 6.23 -5.29 -20.71
C PRO A 60 7.49 -6.07 -20.31
N PRO A 61 7.38 -7.02 -19.38
CA PRO A 61 8.49 -7.88 -18.98
C PRO A 61 9.16 -8.56 -20.18
N GLY A 62 10.50 -8.61 -20.19
CA GLY A 62 11.29 -9.18 -21.29
C GLY A 62 11.52 -8.24 -22.48
N THR A 63 10.92 -7.05 -22.51
CA THR A 63 11.15 -6.07 -23.58
C THR A 63 12.52 -5.39 -23.46
N LEU A 64 12.90 -5.02 -22.23
CA LEU A 64 14.20 -4.40 -21.93
C LEU A 64 15.17 -5.45 -21.37
N PRO A 65 16.47 -5.38 -21.72
CA PRO A 65 17.51 -6.15 -21.05
C PRO A 65 17.56 -5.86 -19.55
N GLU A 66 17.98 -6.83 -18.72
CA GLU A 66 17.94 -6.67 -17.25
C GLU A 66 18.71 -5.45 -16.72
N HIS A 67 19.86 -5.12 -17.31
CA HIS A 67 20.66 -3.98 -16.89
C HIS A 67 19.99 -2.64 -17.24
N GLU A 68 19.11 -2.62 -18.25
CA GLU A 68 18.29 -1.47 -18.60
C GLU A 68 17.04 -1.36 -17.72
N ARG A 69 16.65 -2.39 -16.97
CA ARG A 69 15.57 -2.31 -15.98
C ARG A 69 16.00 -1.63 -14.68
N LEU A 70 17.30 -1.65 -14.37
CA LEU A 70 17.86 -0.96 -13.20
C LEU A 70 17.72 0.57 -13.34
N ILE A 71 17.43 1.22 -12.22
CA ILE A 71 17.25 2.67 -12.15
C ILE A 71 18.58 3.33 -11.77
N VAL A 72 19.10 4.14 -12.68
CA VAL A 72 20.32 4.94 -12.52
C VAL A 72 19.91 6.40 -12.46
N HIS A 73 20.20 7.10 -11.36
CA HIS A 73 19.62 8.41 -11.05
C HIS A 73 19.89 9.46 -12.15
N GLU A 74 21.16 9.62 -12.56
CA GLU A 74 21.57 10.62 -13.56
C GLU A 74 20.95 10.36 -14.94
N ARG A 75 20.74 9.08 -15.28
CA ARG A 75 20.19 8.68 -16.59
C ARG A 75 18.66 8.72 -16.60
N ASP A 76 18.05 8.19 -15.55
CA ASP A 76 16.65 7.77 -15.56
C ASP A 76 15.72 8.70 -14.77
N ILE A 77 16.26 9.58 -13.93
CA ILE A 77 15.48 10.45 -13.03
C ILE A 77 15.84 11.92 -13.21
N GLU A 78 17.11 12.23 -13.45
CA GLU A 78 17.56 13.61 -13.63
C GLU A 78 16.96 14.22 -14.91
N PRO A 79 16.38 15.43 -14.81
CA PRO A 79 15.89 16.13 -15.98
C PRO A 79 17.02 16.43 -16.98
N GLY A 80 16.77 16.20 -18.27
CA GLY A 80 17.71 16.50 -19.34
C GLY A 80 17.01 16.95 -20.61
N ARG A 81 17.78 17.11 -21.69
CA ARG A 81 17.18 17.34 -23.02
C ARG A 81 16.54 16.05 -23.52
N MET A 82 15.35 16.16 -24.08
CA MET A 82 14.61 15.06 -24.69
C MET A 82 14.27 15.42 -26.13
N GLN A 83 14.51 14.47 -27.05
CA GLN A 83 14.07 14.56 -28.43
C GLN A 83 13.37 13.26 -28.83
N VAL A 84 12.12 13.36 -29.28
CA VAL A 84 11.37 12.27 -29.88
C VAL A 84 11.17 12.60 -31.35
N GLY A 85 11.45 11.64 -32.22
CA GLY A 85 11.23 11.80 -33.65
C GLY A 85 10.94 10.48 -34.34
N ILE A 86 10.48 10.58 -35.59
CA ILE A 86 10.32 9.44 -36.50
C ILE A 86 11.48 9.46 -37.48
N GLN A 87 12.10 8.31 -37.66
CA GLN A 87 13.10 8.07 -38.69
C GLN A 87 12.55 7.02 -39.67
N VAL A 88 12.62 7.31 -40.97
CA VAL A 88 12.33 6.30 -41.99
C VAL A 88 13.53 5.35 -42.08
N LYS A 89 13.29 4.04 -42.02
CA LYS A 89 14.34 3.02 -42.07
C LYS A 89 15.19 3.22 -43.34
N GLY A 90 16.50 3.44 -43.16
CA GLY A 90 17.45 3.69 -44.26
C GLY A 90 17.68 5.16 -44.60
N GLN A 91 17.01 6.10 -43.94
CA GLN A 91 17.28 7.55 -44.03
C GLN A 91 17.93 8.06 -42.75
N ASN A 92 18.83 9.05 -42.87
CA ASN A 92 19.52 9.64 -41.71
C ASN A 92 18.76 10.81 -41.07
N GLU A 93 17.68 11.28 -41.69
CA GLU A 93 16.88 12.39 -41.18
C GLU A 93 15.86 11.92 -40.14
N ILE A 94 15.85 12.58 -38.98
CA ILE A 94 14.89 12.35 -37.91
C ILE A 94 13.90 13.51 -37.92
N ALA A 95 12.65 13.23 -38.30
CA ALA A 95 11.56 14.19 -38.17
C ALA A 95 11.19 14.32 -36.69
N THR A 96 11.54 15.46 -36.08
CA THR A 96 11.31 15.70 -34.64
C THR A 96 9.82 15.94 -34.38
N ILE A 97 9.22 15.16 -33.48
CA ILE A 97 7.85 15.30 -33.00
C ILE A 97 7.80 16.13 -31.71
N MET A 98 8.78 15.93 -30.84
CA MET A 98 8.88 16.63 -29.55
C MET A 98 10.35 16.89 -29.25
N ASP A 99 10.69 18.12 -28.90
CA ASP A 99 12.01 18.50 -28.37
C ASP A 99 11.78 19.46 -27.20
N GLY A 100 12.69 19.42 -26.24
CA GLY A 100 12.68 20.33 -25.11
C GLY A 100 13.44 19.78 -23.92
N ASN A 101 13.60 20.64 -22.92
CA ASN A 101 14.09 20.22 -21.61
C ASN A 101 12.96 19.54 -20.85
N THR A 102 13.24 18.36 -20.30
CA THR A 102 12.30 17.72 -19.40
C THR A 102 12.20 18.54 -18.12
N ILE A 103 11.00 18.75 -17.63
CA ILE A 103 10.70 19.29 -16.31
C ILE A 103 10.59 18.17 -15.26
N ALA A 104 10.35 16.93 -15.71
CA ALA A 104 10.34 15.75 -14.86
C ALA A 104 10.65 14.51 -15.71
N ARG A 105 11.46 13.61 -15.14
CA ARG A 105 11.75 12.29 -15.68
C ARG A 105 11.53 11.24 -14.60
N TYR A 106 10.92 10.12 -14.97
CA TYR A 106 10.65 9.00 -14.08
C TYR A 106 10.97 7.71 -14.79
N LYS A 107 11.54 6.76 -14.06
CA LYS A 107 11.62 5.36 -14.43
C LYS A 107 11.29 4.51 -13.22
N ILE A 108 10.45 3.51 -13.42
CA ILE A 108 9.93 2.68 -12.36
C ILE A 108 9.97 1.25 -12.83
N ASP A 109 10.51 0.41 -11.97
CA ASP A 109 10.52 -1.03 -12.15
C ASP A 109 10.66 -1.67 -10.76
N PHE A 110 9.79 -2.63 -10.44
CA PHE A 110 9.93 -3.40 -9.20
C PHE A 110 11.00 -4.49 -9.30
N HIS A 111 11.59 -4.74 -10.49
CA HIS A 111 12.56 -5.80 -10.77
C HIS A 111 13.69 -5.89 -9.75
N GLU A 112 14.25 -4.74 -9.34
CA GLU A 112 15.34 -4.70 -8.36
C GLU A 112 14.94 -5.32 -7.01
N PHE A 113 13.70 -5.05 -6.55
CA PHE A 113 13.17 -5.64 -5.33
C PHE A 113 12.82 -7.12 -5.51
N MET A 114 12.31 -7.47 -6.69
CA MET A 114 11.94 -8.85 -7.03
C MET A 114 13.15 -9.76 -7.14
N LYS A 115 14.30 -9.29 -7.64
CA LYS A 115 15.53 -10.10 -7.74
C LYS A 115 16.04 -10.64 -6.41
N GLN A 116 15.75 -9.93 -5.32
CA GLN A 116 16.23 -10.29 -3.98
C GLN A 116 15.38 -11.38 -3.32
N VAL A 117 14.24 -11.75 -3.92
CA VAL A 117 13.26 -12.65 -3.35
C VAL A 117 12.86 -13.67 -4.40
N ASP A 118 12.81 -14.94 -4.04
CA ASP A 118 12.19 -15.95 -4.88
C ASP A 118 10.66 -15.78 -4.83
N LEU A 119 10.14 -14.80 -5.58
CA LEU A 119 8.71 -14.51 -5.65
C LEU A 119 7.92 -15.65 -6.29
N GLU A 120 8.55 -16.47 -7.13
CA GLU A 120 7.90 -17.65 -7.73
C GLU A 120 7.53 -18.68 -6.68
N SER A 121 8.28 -18.74 -5.56
CA SER A 121 7.94 -19.59 -4.41
C SER A 121 6.79 -19.05 -3.55
N CYS A 122 6.37 -17.80 -3.76
CA CYS A 122 5.31 -17.15 -2.97
C CYS A 122 3.95 -17.23 -3.68
N ASP A 123 3.13 -18.22 -3.32
CA ASP A 123 1.80 -18.46 -3.90
C ASP A 123 0.80 -17.28 -3.77
N PHE A 124 1.05 -16.37 -2.84
CA PHE A 124 0.24 -15.19 -2.58
C PHE A 124 0.71 -13.93 -3.31
N ILE A 125 1.85 -13.96 -4.02
CA ILE A 125 2.36 -12.84 -4.81
C ILE A 125 2.12 -13.12 -6.28
N ARG A 126 1.36 -12.25 -6.95
CA ARG A 126 1.01 -12.37 -8.36
C ARG A 126 1.57 -11.21 -9.16
N LEU A 127 2.39 -11.52 -10.15
CA LEU A 127 2.87 -10.54 -11.11
C LEU A 127 1.85 -10.37 -12.24
N VAL A 128 1.56 -9.13 -12.61
CA VAL A 128 0.66 -8.81 -13.73
C VAL A 128 1.35 -7.87 -14.70
N SER A 129 1.24 -8.17 -15.98
CA SER A 129 1.66 -7.25 -17.04
C SER A 129 0.44 -6.61 -17.68
N VAL A 130 0.51 -5.30 -17.89
CA VAL A 130 -0.58 -4.49 -18.42
C VAL A 130 -0.22 -4.02 -19.82
N ASP A 131 -0.24 -4.98 -20.75
CA ASP A 131 -0.08 -4.71 -22.16
C ASP A 131 -1.34 -3.98 -22.69
N LYS A 132 -1.14 -2.83 -23.34
CA LYS A 132 -2.23 -2.01 -23.92
C LYS A 132 -3.09 -2.82 -24.88
N ASP A 133 -2.49 -3.74 -25.62
CA ASP A 133 -3.21 -4.57 -26.61
C ASP A 133 -4.09 -5.63 -25.95
N ARG A 134 -3.79 -5.99 -24.69
CA ARG A 134 -4.55 -6.96 -23.90
C ARG A 134 -5.58 -6.31 -22.97
N PHE A 135 -5.53 -4.99 -22.82
CA PHE A 135 -6.42 -4.27 -21.91
C PHE A 135 -7.86 -4.17 -22.48
N PRO A 136 -8.91 -4.51 -21.72
CA PRO A 136 -10.28 -4.48 -22.23
C PRO A 136 -10.67 -3.11 -22.80
N LYS A 137 -11.23 -3.07 -24.02
CA LYS A 137 -11.63 -1.81 -24.70
C LYS A 137 -12.55 -0.94 -23.84
N GLN A 138 -13.46 -1.55 -23.07
CA GLN A 138 -14.35 -0.83 -22.16
C GLN A 138 -13.57 -0.15 -21.03
N ALA A 139 -12.56 -0.81 -20.48
CA ALA A 139 -11.69 -0.26 -19.45
C ALA A 139 -10.83 0.88 -20.02
N GLN A 140 -10.26 0.73 -21.23
CA GLN A 140 -9.56 1.82 -21.92
C GLN A 140 -10.46 3.06 -22.11
N LYS A 141 -11.72 2.84 -22.52
CA LYS A 141 -12.70 3.91 -22.66
C LYS A 141 -12.98 4.59 -21.31
N ALA A 142 -13.19 3.81 -20.24
CA ALA A 142 -13.43 4.35 -18.90
C ALA A 142 -12.25 5.20 -18.40
N ILE A 143 -11.01 4.78 -18.65
CA ILE A 143 -9.80 5.54 -18.33
C ILE A 143 -9.79 6.87 -19.10
N LYS A 144 -10.04 6.82 -20.42
CA LYS A 144 -10.04 8.01 -21.28
C LYS A 144 -11.13 9.02 -20.87
N ASP A 145 -12.35 8.55 -20.64
CA ASP A 145 -13.49 9.39 -20.28
C ASP A 145 -13.31 10.02 -18.89
N SER A 146 -12.84 9.24 -17.90
CA SER A 146 -12.52 9.74 -16.55
C SER A 146 -11.35 10.73 -16.58
N SER A 147 -10.28 10.42 -17.30
CA SER A 147 -9.11 11.30 -17.42
C SER A 147 -9.49 12.62 -18.09
N ARG A 148 -10.32 12.58 -19.13
CA ARG A 148 -10.81 13.80 -19.78
C ARG A 148 -11.60 14.65 -18.78
N ARG A 149 -12.54 14.06 -18.05
CA ARG A 149 -13.36 14.76 -17.05
C ARG A 149 -12.49 15.38 -15.96
N ASP A 150 -11.60 14.59 -15.38
CA ASP A 150 -10.74 15.02 -14.26
C ASP A 150 -9.78 16.13 -14.67
N LYS A 151 -9.24 16.11 -15.89
CA LYS A 151 -8.38 17.21 -16.40
C LYS A 151 -9.08 18.57 -16.40
N TYR A 152 -10.41 18.60 -16.62
CA TYR A 152 -11.21 19.83 -16.53
C TYR A 152 -11.59 20.18 -15.09
N ALA A 153 -11.80 19.18 -14.23
CA ALA A 153 -12.24 19.38 -12.85
C ALA A 153 -11.09 19.71 -11.88
N LEU A 154 -9.90 19.16 -12.10
CA LEU A 154 -8.74 19.22 -11.20
C LEU A 154 -7.74 20.29 -11.62
N THR A 155 -8.23 21.46 -12.04
CA THR A 155 -7.39 22.58 -12.49
C THR A 155 -6.57 23.23 -11.37
N LYS A 156 -6.95 23.00 -10.11
CA LYS A 156 -6.26 23.53 -8.91
C LYS A 156 -4.92 22.85 -8.59
N ILE A 157 -4.55 21.77 -9.29
CA ILE A 157 -3.24 21.16 -9.14
C ILE A 157 -2.21 22.10 -9.78
N HIS A 158 -1.44 22.81 -8.94
CA HIS A 158 -0.45 23.80 -9.35
C HIS A 158 0.83 23.16 -9.93
N GLN A 159 0.71 22.57 -11.11
CA GLN A 159 1.78 21.95 -11.89
C GLN A 159 1.65 22.35 -13.36
N SER A 160 2.67 22.06 -14.17
CA SER A 160 2.54 22.21 -15.62
C SER A 160 1.39 21.33 -16.15
N THR A 161 0.76 21.78 -17.24
CA THR A 161 -0.38 21.08 -17.84
C THR A 161 -0.06 19.62 -18.14
N TYR A 162 1.12 19.33 -18.70
CA TYR A 162 1.52 17.97 -19.05
C TYR A 162 1.82 17.11 -17.84
N LEU A 163 2.53 17.64 -16.83
CA LEU A 163 2.79 16.90 -15.60
C LEU A 163 1.49 16.55 -14.86
N ARG A 164 0.59 17.52 -14.71
CA ARG A 164 -0.73 17.32 -14.13
C ARG A 164 -1.52 16.24 -14.89
N ASN A 165 -1.52 16.33 -16.23
CA ASN A 165 -2.24 15.39 -17.07
C ASN A 165 -1.72 13.95 -16.92
N VAL A 166 -0.40 13.77 -16.83
CA VAL A 166 0.22 12.45 -16.59
C VAL A 166 -0.23 11.88 -15.24
N TYR A 167 -0.19 12.66 -14.16
CA TYR A 167 -0.66 12.20 -12.85
C TYR A 167 -2.14 11.78 -12.85
N ILE A 168 -3.00 12.55 -13.53
CA ILE A 168 -4.43 12.24 -13.66
C ILE A 168 -4.65 10.96 -14.48
N GLU A 169 -3.95 10.81 -15.61
CA GLU A 169 -4.07 9.63 -16.47
C GLU A 169 -3.56 8.37 -15.78
N ASN A 170 -2.42 8.46 -15.10
CA ASN A 170 -1.84 7.36 -14.32
C ASN A 170 -2.78 6.91 -13.20
N LEU A 171 -3.31 7.85 -12.42
CA LEU A 171 -4.27 7.52 -11.36
C LEU A 171 -5.51 6.80 -11.93
N ASN A 172 -6.13 7.37 -12.97
CA ASN A 172 -7.34 6.77 -13.56
C ASN A 172 -7.07 5.39 -14.17
N HIS A 173 -5.90 5.21 -14.79
CA HIS A 173 -5.47 3.92 -15.29
C HIS A 173 -5.40 2.88 -14.16
N ASP A 174 -4.72 3.21 -13.06
CA ASP A 174 -4.46 2.26 -11.98
C ASP A 174 -5.68 2.00 -11.11
N ILE A 175 -6.60 2.96 -10.96
CA ILE A 175 -7.91 2.72 -10.34
C ILE A 175 -8.73 1.73 -11.16
N VAL A 176 -8.82 1.92 -12.48
CA VAL A 176 -9.59 1.00 -13.34
C VAL A 176 -8.96 -0.39 -13.31
N LEU A 177 -7.63 -0.48 -13.34
CA LEU A 177 -6.94 -1.75 -13.23
C LEU A 177 -7.16 -2.39 -11.85
N SER A 178 -7.09 -1.64 -10.75
CA SER A 178 -7.33 -2.17 -9.41
C SER A 178 -8.76 -2.72 -9.26
N MET A 179 -9.75 -2.07 -9.90
CA MET A 179 -11.12 -2.58 -9.98
C MET A 179 -11.20 -3.91 -10.75
N LEU A 180 -10.52 -4.03 -11.89
CA LEU A 180 -10.46 -5.29 -12.65
C LEU A 180 -9.77 -6.42 -11.87
N LEU A 181 -8.80 -6.07 -11.03
CA LEU A 181 -8.08 -6.99 -10.16
C LEU A 181 -8.83 -7.31 -8.86
N ASN A 182 -9.92 -6.57 -8.57
CA ASN A 182 -10.61 -6.56 -7.28
C ASN A 182 -9.63 -6.41 -6.10
N ALA A 183 -8.76 -5.40 -6.19
CA ALA A 183 -7.71 -5.13 -5.23
C ALA A 183 -7.68 -3.66 -4.80
N ALA A 184 -7.31 -3.42 -3.54
CA ALA A 184 -6.94 -2.08 -3.08
C ALA A 184 -5.69 -1.61 -3.83
N VAL A 185 -5.56 -0.31 -4.10
CA VAL A 185 -4.42 0.23 -4.85
C VAL A 185 -3.46 0.97 -3.93
N VAL A 186 -2.16 0.69 -4.04
CA VAL A 186 -1.11 1.45 -3.36
C VAL A 186 -0.73 2.64 -4.21
N LEU A 187 -0.84 3.82 -3.63
CA LEU A 187 -0.53 5.09 -4.29
C LEU A 187 0.60 5.81 -3.55
N ASP A 188 1.44 6.52 -4.30
CA ASP A 188 2.33 7.52 -3.72
C ASP A 188 1.54 8.73 -3.18
N ARG A 189 2.26 9.66 -2.55
CA ARG A 189 1.62 10.81 -1.90
C ARG A 189 0.92 11.70 -2.92
N LYS A 190 1.57 12.01 -4.03
CA LYS A 190 1.00 12.86 -5.08
C LYS A 190 -0.28 12.27 -5.67
N HIS A 191 -0.29 11.00 -6.05
CA HIS A 191 -1.47 10.32 -6.58
C HIS A 191 -2.58 10.19 -5.52
N SER A 192 -2.22 9.96 -4.26
CA SER A 192 -3.18 10.00 -3.15
C SER A 192 -3.85 11.37 -3.01
N ASP A 193 -3.10 12.46 -3.17
CA ASP A 193 -3.64 13.82 -3.11
C ASP A 193 -4.56 14.11 -4.30
N VAL A 194 -4.20 13.66 -5.52
CA VAL A 194 -5.10 13.74 -6.69
C VAL A 194 -6.40 12.96 -6.45
N LEU A 195 -6.31 11.75 -5.88
CA LEU A 195 -7.49 10.95 -5.53
C LEU A 195 -8.38 11.67 -4.52
N ARG A 196 -7.80 12.26 -3.46
CA ARG A 196 -8.56 13.05 -2.47
C ARG A 196 -9.26 14.24 -3.12
N MET A 197 -8.59 14.95 -4.01
CA MET A 197 -9.20 16.07 -4.73
C MET A 197 -10.34 15.60 -5.64
N LYS A 198 -10.19 14.45 -6.31
CA LYS A 198 -11.25 13.82 -7.12
C LYS A 198 -12.47 13.49 -6.26
N CYS A 199 -12.28 12.84 -5.11
CA CYS A 199 -13.36 12.49 -4.19
C CYS A 199 -14.01 13.73 -3.52
N ALA A 200 -13.25 14.80 -3.28
CA ALA A 200 -13.80 16.03 -2.73
C ALA A 200 -14.72 16.76 -3.74
N ASN A 201 -14.41 16.66 -5.04
CA ASN A 201 -15.16 17.30 -6.11
C ASN A 201 -16.38 16.48 -6.57
N ASP A 202 -16.42 15.19 -6.30
CA ASP A 202 -17.50 14.29 -6.70
C ASP A 202 -18.32 13.87 -5.47
N LYS A 203 -19.52 14.46 -5.33
CA LYS A 203 -20.42 14.19 -4.21
C LYS A 203 -20.92 12.75 -4.17
N ASP A 204 -20.94 12.07 -5.33
CA ASP A 204 -21.42 10.68 -5.44
C ASP A 204 -20.33 9.68 -5.01
N LEU A 205 -19.04 10.08 -5.08
CA LEU A 205 -17.90 9.27 -4.63
C LEU A 205 -17.68 9.28 -3.10
N GLN A 206 -18.28 10.21 -2.36
CA GLN A 206 -18.07 10.31 -0.90
C GLN A 206 -18.68 9.14 -0.09
N ALA A 207 -19.43 8.23 -0.72
CA ALA A 207 -20.30 7.28 -0.03
C ALA A 207 -19.83 5.80 0.03
N HIS A 208 -18.62 5.46 -0.43
CA HIS A 208 -18.21 4.04 -0.52
C HIS A 208 -16.85 3.80 0.14
N GLN A 209 -16.80 3.86 1.47
CA GLN A 209 -15.63 3.39 2.21
C GLN A 209 -15.65 1.86 2.29
N ASN A 210 -14.53 1.21 1.98
CA ASN A 210 -14.40 -0.24 2.11
C ASN A 210 -14.30 -0.63 3.61
N PRO A 211 -15.20 -1.48 4.15
CA PRO A 211 -15.13 -1.98 5.52
C PRO A 211 -13.76 -2.54 5.91
N GLU A 212 -13.13 -3.26 4.98
CA GLU A 212 -11.85 -3.92 5.18
C GLU A 212 -10.72 -2.91 5.38
N GLU A 213 -10.72 -1.84 4.58
CA GLU A 213 -9.73 -0.78 4.68
C GLU A 213 -9.84 -0.01 6.00
N ILE A 214 -11.07 0.30 6.43
CA ILE A 214 -11.30 0.99 7.70
C ILE A 214 -10.86 0.12 8.87
N ALA A 215 -11.26 -1.16 8.88
CA ALA A 215 -10.88 -2.10 9.93
C ALA A 215 -9.36 -2.24 10.01
N LEU A 216 -8.71 -2.45 8.86
CA LEU A 216 -7.26 -2.58 8.77
C LEU A 216 -6.55 -1.31 9.25
N ARG A 217 -6.98 -0.13 8.79
CA ARG A 217 -6.39 1.15 9.20
C ARG A 217 -6.51 1.38 10.71
N GLN A 218 -7.66 1.07 11.29
CA GLN A 218 -7.88 1.18 12.74
C GLN A 218 -7.03 0.15 13.49
N LEU A 219 -6.97 -1.10 13.05
CA LEU A 219 -6.14 -2.14 13.67
C LEU A 219 -4.65 -1.83 13.59
N LEU A 220 -4.18 -1.34 12.45
CA LEU A 220 -2.80 -0.89 12.29
C LEU A 220 -2.50 0.28 13.20
N SER A 221 -3.39 1.25 13.35
CA SER A 221 -3.16 2.38 14.26
C SER A 221 -2.91 1.98 15.73
N ILE A 222 -3.26 0.75 16.09
CA ILE A 222 -3.14 0.19 17.44
C ILE A 222 -1.79 -0.53 17.61
N VAL A 223 -1.33 -1.28 16.60
CA VAL A 223 -0.08 -2.06 16.65
C VAL A 223 0.52 -2.22 15.24
N VAL A 224 1.24 -1.21 14.72
CA VAL A 224 2.06 -1.41 13.51
C VAL A 224 3.46 -1.82 13.95
N PRO A 225 3.89 -3.07 13.73
CA PRO A 225 5.30 -3.40 13.93
C PRO A 225 6.17 -2.62 12.94
N ASP A 226 7.27 -2.08 13.45
CA ASP A 226 8.30 -1.50 12.60
C ASP A 226 9.05 -2.60 11.82
N LEU A 227 8.92 -2.58 10.50
CA LEU A 227 9.56 -3.55 9.60
C LEU A 227 10.71 -2.94 8.79
N ARG A 228 11.10 -1.68 9.08
CA ARG A 228 12.14 -0.97 8.32
C ARG A 228 13.45 -1.75 8.27
N ASN A 229 13.88 -2.27 9.42
CA ASN A 229 15.13 -3.00 9.57
C ASN A 229 15.04 -4.49 9.22
N HIS A 230 13.84 -5.01 8.94
CA HIS A 230 13.64 -6.41 8.59
C HIS A 230 13.89 -6.62 7.09
N SER A 231 14.55 -7.72 6.72
CA SER A 231 14.63 -8.13 5.32
C SER A 231 13.28 -8.65 4.82
N ILE A 232 13.05 -8.69 3.51
CA ILE A 232 11.82 -9.29 2.97
C ILE A 232 11.73 -10.77 3.36
N MET A 233 12.85 -11.49 3.40
CA MET A 233 12.88 -12.90 3.82
C MET A 233 12.42 -13.07 5.27
N ASP A 234 12.86 -12.19 6.18
CA ASP A 234 12.38 -12.20 7.57
C ASP A 234 10.86 -11.99 7.63
N VAL A 235 10.35 -11.06 6.82
CA VAL A 235 8.91 -10.75 6.74
C VAL A 235 8.12 -11.93 6.17
N LEU A 236 8.66 -12.65 5.17
CA LEU A 236 8.05 -13.87 4.63
C LEU A 236 8.00 -14.97 5.68
N ASP A 237 9.03 -15.12 6.51
CA ASP A 237 9.05 -16.09 7.60
C ASP A 237 8.12 -15.68 8.74
N LEU A 238 7.98 -14.38 9.03
CA LEU A 238 6.97 -13.86 9.95
C LEU A 238 5.55 -14.21 9.48
N ARG A 239 5.26 -14.07 8.17
CA ARG A 239 3.94 -14.40 7.58
C ARG A 239 3.53 -15.86 7.83
N LYS A 240 4.50 -16.78 7.85
CA LYS A 240 4.27 -18.24 8.07
C LYS A 240 3.99 -18.60 9.53
N LYS A 241 4.28 -17.72 10.49
CA LYS A 241 4.08 -18.01 11.91
C LYS A 241 2.59 -18.10 12.24
N GLN A 242 2.22 -19.11 13.03
CA GLN A 242 0.82 -19.35 13.43
C GLN A 242 0.18 -18.11 14.07
N GLN A 243 0.95 -17.37 14.87
CA GLN A 243 0.51 -16.12 15.51
C GLN A 243 0.05 -15.08 14.48
N TRP A 244 0.70 -15.03 13.31
CA TRP A 244 0.33 -14.12 12.25
C TRP A 244 -0.92 -14.58 11.50
N CYS A 245 -1.06 -15.89 11.28
CA CYS A 245 -2.28 -16.49 10.76
C CYS A 245 -3.48 -16.19 11.67
N ASP A 246 -3.31 -16.34 12.99
CA ASP A 246 -4.35 -16.01 13.98
C ASP A 246 -4.73 -14.51 13.94
N PHE A 247 -3.74 -13.62 13.77
CA PHE A 247 -3.99 -12.18 13.63
C PHE A 247 -4.78 -11.84 12.36
N ARG A 248 -4.43 -12.43 11.21
CA ARG A 248 -5.21 -12.24 9.97
C ARG A 248 -6.62 -12.81 10.07
N GLY A 249 -6.79 -13.93 10.78
CA GLY A 249 -8.11 -14.47 11.12
C GLY A 249 -8.93 -13.48 11.95
N PHE A 250 -8.30 -12.86 12.96
CA PHE A 250 -8.93 -11.82 13.77
C PHE A 250 -9.37 -10.59 12.96
N ILE A 251 -8.52 -10.11 12.04
CA ILE A 251 -8.88 -9.03 11.11
C ILE A 251 -10.10 -9.45 10.27
N SER A 252 -10.05 -10.66 9.69
CA SER A 252 -11.11 -11.18 8.84
C SER A 252 -12.46 -11.27 9.56
N ASP A 253 -12.46 -11.67 10.83
CA ASP A 253 -13.66 -11.71 11.67
C ASP A 253 -14.26 -10.33 11.91
N ILE A 254 -13.42 -9.32 12.17
CA ILE A 254 -13.86 -7.92 12.33
C ILE A 254 -14.47 -7.41 11.02
N VAL A 255 -13.80 -7.65 9.90
CA VAL A 255 -14.28 -7.22 8.58
C VAL A 255 -15.62 -7.87 8.25
N ALA A 256 -15.77 -9.17 8.53
CA ALA A 256 -17.02 -9.88 8.34
C ALA A 256 -18.16 -9.34 9.22
N GLU A 257 -17.85 -8.84 10.41
CA GLU A 257 -18.82 -8.21 11.31
C GLU A 257 -19.24 -6.82 10.80
N ILE A 258 -18.29 -5.99 10.39
CA ILE A 258 -18.59 -4.67 9.81
C ILE A 258 -19.39 -4.82 8.51
N ALA A 259 -19.07 -5.82 7.69
CA ALA A 259 -19.81 -6.11 6.46
C ALA A 259 -21.29 -6.48 6.71
N LYS A 260 -21.60 -7.11 7.86
CA LYS A 260 -23.00 -7.42 8.26
C LYS A 260 -23.75 -6.18 8.74
N GLU A 261 -23.04 -5.15 9.19
CA GLU A 261 -23.62 -3.89 9.69
C GLU A 261 -22.99 -2.67 9.00
N PRO A 262 -23.31 -2.39 7.73
CA PRO A 262 -22.73 -1.29 6.97
C PRO A 262 -22.91 0.09 7.64
N GLN A 263 -23.95 0.26 8.48
CA GLN A 263 -24.15 1.47 9.29
C GLN A 263 -22.97 1.77 10.24
N LEU A 264 -22.13 0.80 10.59
CA LEU A 264 -20.93 1.03 11.39
C LEU A 264 -19.93 1.93 10.67
N LEU A 265 -19.89 1.88 9.33
CA LEU A 265 -18.97 2.69 8.50
C LEU A 265 -19.29 4.18 8.59
N LEU A 266 -20.54 4.53 8.92
CA LEU A 266 -20.97 5.94 9.05
C LEU A 266 -20.43 6.60 10.33
N ALA A 267 -19.93 5.81 11.28
CA ALA A 267 -19.44 6.30 12.56
C ALA A 267 -18.10 5.63 12.91
N PRO A 268 -16.95 6.24 12.55
CA PRO A 268 -15.62 5.69 12.80
C PRO A 268 -15.37 5.28 14.26
N SER A 269 -15.95 6.00 15.23
CA SER A 269 -15.88 5.67 16.65
C SER A 269 -16.54 4.33 17.01
N ARG A 270 -17.60 3.92 16.29
CA ARG A 270 -18.25 2.61 16.51
C ARG A 270 -17.38 1.47 16.02
N VAL A 271 -16.72 1.62 14.87
CA VAL A 271 -15.75 0.64 14.37
C VAL A 271 -14.58 0.52 15.33
N HIS A 272 -14.06 1.65 15.80
CA HIS A 272 -13.02 1.67 16.83
C HIS A 272 -13.44 0.94 18.11
N ASN A 273 -14.62 1.24 18.66
CA ASN A 273 -15.13 0.57 19.86
C ASN A 273 -15.31 -0.95 19.66
N LEU A 274 -15.81 -1.37 18.50
CA LEU A 274 -15.93 -2.79 18.16
C LEU A 274 -14.57 -3.48 18.20
N ILE A 275 -13.57 -2.90 17.52
CA ILE A 275 -12.20 -3.41 17.49
C ILE A 275 -11.64 -3.51 18.91
N SER A 276 -11.76 -2.45 19.71
CA SER A 276 -11.28 -2.42 21.09
C SER A 276 -11.95 -3.48 21.97
N GLN A 277 -13.27 -3.66 21.84
CA GLN A 277 -13.99 -4.71 22.57
C GLN A 277 -13.50 -6.10 22.18
N ARG A 278 -13.26 -6.34 20.88
CA ARG A 278 -12.75 -7.61 20.36
C ARG A 278 -11.33 -7.90 20.85
N ILE A 279 -10.45 -6.91 20.82
CA ILE A 279 -9.07 -7.02 21.36
C ILE A 279 -9.12 -7.34 22.85
N SER A 280 -9.87 -6.57 23.64
CA SER A 280 -10.04 -6.77 25.08
C SER A 280 -10.61 -8.15 25.42
N LYS A 281 -11.59 -8.63 24.65
CA LYS A 281 -12.16 -9.97 24.81
C LYS A 281 -11.13 -11.06 24.51
N ALA A 282 -10.40 -10.94 23.40
CA ALA A 282 -9.36 -11.92 23.03
C ALA A 282 -8.24 -12.00 24.07
N LEU A 283 -7.86 -10.84 24.64
CA LEU A 283 -6.92 -10.75 25.76
C LEU A 283 -7.46 -11.42 27.02
N PHE A 284 -8.69 -11.08 27.41
CA PHE A 284 -9.34 -11.64 28.58
C PHE A 284 -9.46 -13.16 28.48
N ASP A 285 -9.90 -13.69 27.33
CA ASP A 285 -10.04 -15.12 27.11
C ASP A 285 -8.69 -15.85 27.19
N LYS A 286 -7.61 -15.26 26.65
CA LYS A 286 -6.26 -15.84 26.75
C LYS A 286 -5.70 -15.80 28.17
N LEU A 287 -5.91 -14.70 28.91
CA LEU A 287 -5.47 -14.56 30.28
C LEU A 287 -6.28 -15.46 31.23
N LYS A 288 -7.58 -15.61 31.00
CA LYS A 288 -8.48 -16.46 31.81
C LYS A 288 -8.05 -17.92 31.80
N ASN A 289 -7.52 -18.38 30.67
CA ASN A 289 -7.01 -19.75 30.55
C ASN A 289 -5.67 -19.96 31.29
N LYS A 290 -5.03 -18.90 31.78
CA LYS A 290 -3.72 -18.95 32.47
C LYS A 290 -3.79 -18.62 33.96
N VAL A 291 -4.65 -17.70 34.38
CA VAL A 291 -4.74 -17.28 35.79
C VAL A 291 -5.82 -18.08 36.51
N ARG A 292 -5.46 -18.68 37.65
CA ARG A 292 -6.31 -19.61 38.43
C ARG A 292 -7.53 -18.98 39.12
N THR A 293 -7.65 -17.65 39.15
CA THR A 293 -8.69 -16.92 39.91
C THR A 293 -9.28 -15.76 39.11
N GLY A 294 -10.57 -15.86 38.73
CA GLY A 294 -11.24 -14.93 37.81
C GLY A 294 -11.40 -13.48 38.29
N THR A 295 -11.27 -13.21 39.60
CA THR A 295 -11.37 -11.87 40.19
C THR A 295 -10.09 -11.03 40.02
N GLN A 296 -8.91 -11.63 40.02
CA GLN A 296 -7.65 -10.92 39.73
C GLN A 296 -7.55 -10.53 38.25
N LEU A 297 -8.08 -11.39 37.37
CA LEU A 297 -8.09 -11.15 35.92
C LEU A 297 -8.91 -9.92 35.51
N LEU A 298 -10.07 -9.74 36.15
CA LEU A 298 -11.00 -8.65 35.85
C LEU A 298 -10.40 -7.28 36.23
N VAL A 299 -9.66 -7.24 37.34
CA VAL A 299 -8.97 -6.03 37.81
C VAL A 299 -7.75 -5.72 36.93
N ASP A 300 -6.93 -6.72 36.58
CA ASP A 300 -5.75 -6.53 35.73
C ASP A 300 -6.11 -6.16 34.27
N VAL A 301 -7.18 -6.74 33.69
CA VAL A 301 -7.63 -6.41 32.32
C VAL A 301 -8.39 -5.09 32.28
N GLY A 302 -9.25 -4.81 33.27
CA GLY A 302 -10.06 -3.60 33.34
C GLY A 302 -9.26 -2.32 33.59
N PHE A 303 -8.10 -2.41 34.26
CA PHE A 303 -7.26 -1.26 34.60
C PHE A 303 -5.88 -1.24 33.93
N GLY A 304 -5.37 -2.36 33.39
CA GLY A 304 -3.98 -2.48 32.95
C GLY A 304 -3.72 -2.70 31.46
N VAL A 305 -4.69 -3.22 30.70
CA VAL A 305 -4.43 -3.58 29.29
C VAL A 305 -4.77 -2.45 28.33
N THR A 306 -5.61 -1.50 28.73
CA THR A 306 -5.80 -0.24 28.00
C THR A 306 -4.53 0.61 27.95
N SER A 307 -3.61 0.47 28.91
CA SER A 307 -2.33 1.19 28.93
C SER A 307 -1.19 0.48 28.20
N LEU A 308 -1.36 -0.80 27.82
CA LEU A 308 -0.37 -1.57 27.04
C LEU A 308 -0.62 -1.50 25.53
N ILE A 309 -1.71 -0.87 25.11
CA ILE A 309 -2.08 -0.69 23.72
C ILE A 309 -1.67 0.74 23.31
N PRO A 310 -0.64 0.91 22.47
CA PRO A 310 -0.28 2.23 21.95
C PRO A 310 -1.50 2.95 21.35
N GLY A 311 -1.81 4.16 21.84
CA GLY A 311 -2.95 4.96 21.36
C GLY A 311 -4.18 5.00 22.29
N PHE A 312 -4.25 4.15 23.32
CA PHE A 312 -5.25 4.26 24.38
C PHE A 312 -4.60 4.87 25.63
N GLY A 313 -5.14 5.99 26.12
CA GLY A 313 -4.52 6.79 27.17
C GLY A 313 -4.10 5.97 28.41
N ALA A 314 -2.90 6.27 28.93
CA ALA A 314 -2.34 5.64 30.11
C ALA A 314 -3.19 5.95 31.35
N ILE A 315 -3.82 4.93 31.94
CA ILE A 315 -4.31 4.99 33.32
C ILE A 315 -3.27 4.28 34.21
N PRO A 316 -2.78 4.93 35.28
CA PRO A 316 -1.76 4.35 36.15
C PRO A 316 -2.40 3.32 37.11
N ALA A 317 -2.27 2.04 36.80
CA ALA A 317 -2.42 0.96 37.77
C ALA A 317 -1.03 0.30 37.92
N VAL A 318 -0.37 0.56 39.04
CA VAL A 318 1.05 0.26 39.27
C VAL A 318 1.16 -0.93 40.23
N VAL A 319 2.05 -1.87 39.86
CA VAL A 319 2.58 -3.04 40.60
C VAL A 319 2.01 -4.44 40.23
N SER A 320 0.69 -4.73 40.18
CA SER A 320 0.21 -6.08 39.82
C SER A 320 0.21 -6.37 38.32
N THR A 321 -0.11 -5.34 37.53
CA THR A 321 -0.22 -5.33 36.07
C THR A 321 1.12 -5.47 35.35
N LEU A 322 2.22 -5.03 35.95
CA LEU A 322 3.56 -5.21 35.38
C LEU A 322 3.96 -6.68 35.33
N LYS A 323 3.70 -7.45 36.39
CA LYS A 323 4.08 -8.86 36.45
C LYS A 323 3.20 -9.74 35.55
N SER A 324 1.88 -9.52 35.57
CA SER A 324 0.93 -10.19 34.66
C SER A 324 1.18 -9.79 33.20
N GLY A 325 1.58 -8.53 32.95
CA GLY A 325 1.96 -8.02 31.63
C GLY A 325 3.27 -8.61 31.12
N GLU A 326 4.31 -8.69 31.94
CA GLU A 326 5.58 -9.35 31.61
C GLU A 326 5.39 -10.86 31.37
N GLU A 327 4.57 -11.54 32.18
CA GLU A 327 4.22 -12.96 31.97
C GLU A 327 3.44 -13.17 30.65
N TYR A 328 2.58 -12.22 30.26
CA TYR A 328 1.87 -12.27 28.99
C TYR A 328 2.76 -11.92 27.79
N ILE A 329 3.57 -10.86 27.91
CA ILE A 329 4.54 -10.47 26.88
C ILE A 329 5.54 -11.60 26.69
N SER A 330 6.03 -12.23 27.76
CA SER A 330 6.97 -13.36 27.68
C SER A 330 6.35 -14.61 27.06
N ASP A 331 5.03 -14.79 27.17
CA ASP A 331 4.30 -15.84 26.47
C ASP A 331 4.31 -15.67 24.94
N LYS A 332 4.89 -16.66 24.25
CA LYS A 332 5.04 -16.66 22.79
C LYS A 332 3.80 -17.17 22.04
N SER A 333 2.76 -17.61 22.74
CA SER A 333 1.59 -18.25 22.11
C SER A 333 0.49 -17.27 21.66
N GLY A 334 0.55 -16.00 22.09
CA GLY A 334 -0.42 -14.97 21.75
C GLY A 334 -0.06 -14.18 20.49
N TRP A 335 -0.98 -14.01 19.53
CA TRP A 335 -0.76 -13.08 18.41
C TRP A 335 -0.54 -11.62 18.85
N LEU A 336 -1.22 -11.16 19.91
CA LEU A 336 -1.01 -9.81 20.43
C LEU A 336 0.36 -9.66 21.12
N ALA A 337 0.73 -10.61 21.98
CA ALA A 337 2.06 -10.64 22.58
C ALA A 337 3.17 -10.73 21.52
N PHE A 338 2.91 -11.46 20.44
CA PHE A 338 3.79 -11.57 19.28
C PHE A 338 3.97 -10.22 18.58
N LEU A 339 2.89 -9.48 18.31
CA LEU A 339 2.97 -8.14 17.72
C LEU A 339 3.77 -7.16 18.59
N LEU A 340 3.47 -7.11 19.89
CA LEU A 340 4.17 -6.23 20.84
C LEU A 340 5.67 -6.53 20.94
N LYS A 341 6.06 -7.80 20.83
CA LYS A 341 7.46 -8.21 20.81
C LYS A 341 8.21 -7.79 19.56
N ILE A 342 7.57 -7.85 18.39
CA ILE A 342 8.20 -7.37 17.15
C ILE A 342 8.48 -5.87 17.26
N ASP A 343 7.53 -5.12 17.80
CA ASP A 343 7.68 -3.69 18.03
C ASP A 343 8.84 -3.38 19.00
N ALA A 344 8.89 -4.08 20.14
CA ALA A 344 9.92 -3.90 21.16
C ALA A 344 11.33 -4.42 20.76
N GLY A 345 11.42 -5.35 19.80
CA GLY A 345 12.68 -5.93 19.33
C GLY A 345 13.33 -5.18 18.16
N SER A 346 12.80 -4.01 17.81
CA SER A 346 13.24 -3.19 16.66
C SER A 346 14.33 -2.16 17.02
N GLU A 347 14.93 -2.24 18.21
CA GLU A 347 16.06 -1.40 18.65
C GLU A 347 17.43 -1.89 18.14
#